data_AF-A0A6P1DTM6-F1
#
_entry.id   AF-A0A6P1DTM6-F1
#
_cell.length_a   1.000
_cell.length_b   1.000
_cell.length_c   1.000
_cell.angle_alpha   90.00
_cell.angle_beta   90.00
_cell.angle_gamma   90.00
#
_symmetry.space_group_name_H-M   'P 1'
#
loop_
_entity.id
_entity.type
_entity.pdbx_description
1 polymer ?
#
loop_
_entity_poly.entity_id
_entity_poly.type
_entity_poly.pdbx_seq_one_letter_code
_entity_poly.pdbx_strand_id
1 'polypeptide(L)'
;MRTSWNRREHEALRGLSLLAKTLYLLVFRHRMDYATGIAGGAAFPITYQTVLSELEFLPTPGSTRSRQLPSKGEVRAAIRALERRGLLTDAGSDRRQGYVKRLALADCDKAPSAQRPGSVPADMSTQATRVRRPRQTPSMTPPPAPTAPARDRPPPAVAAESSTLRVTSDPTPVTPQAISPSVPVLESLAYRALTSECVDPERPDPVSQVFDYWHATMNKTRCRLDNKRRRAIAGRLKDGYSVEELREAIDGCKGSAWHQGANINRRVYDDIELICRDAVKVDQFRSIADAAQREQRELEDFLSGGNGSSDSARTFDGEYARVD
;
A
#
# COMPACT_ATOMS: atom_id res chain seq x y z
N MET A 1 -34.02 9.48 12.52
CA MET A 1 -33.08 8.35 12.73
C MET A 1 -32.08 8.74 13.79
N ARG A 2 -31.92 7.95 14.87
CA ARG A 2 -30.78 8.12 15.79
C ARG A 2 -29.67 7.19 15.34
N THR A 3 -28.59 7.75 14.79
CA THR A 3 -27.33 7.02 14.62
C THR A 3 -26.62 6.95 15.97
N SER A 4 -27.18 6.23 16.95
CA SER A 4 -26.47 6.01 18.20
C SER A 4 -25.27 5.11 17.95
N TRP A 5 -24.13 5.58 18.45
CA TRP A 5 -22.83 4.93 18.32
C TRP A 5 -22.50 4.28 19.65
N ASN A 6 -22.64 2.95 19.73
CA ASN A 6 -22.47 2.27 21.01
C ASN A 6 -21.01 1.85 21.29
N ARG A 7 -20.69 1.62 22.56
CA ARG A 7 -19.34 1.26 23.01
C ARG A 7 -18.85 -0.08 22.43
N ARG A 8 -19.77 -1.01 22.12
CA ARG A 8 -19.43 -2.36 21.60
C ARG A 8 -19.05 -2.32 20.12
N GLU A 9 -19.76 -1.54 19.30
CA GLU A 9 -19.36 -1.22 17.92
C GLU A 9 -17.96 -0.59 17.91
N HIS A 10 -17.76 0.46 18.73
CA HIS A 10 -16.49 1.15 18.83
C HIS A 10 -15.34 0.21 19.20
N GLU A 11 -15.53 -0.63 20.23
CA GLU A 11 -14.53 -1.59 20.68
C GLU A 11 -14.20 -2.64 19.61
N ALA A 12 -15.21 -3.22 18.95
CA ALA A 12 -15.01 -4.23 17.92
C ALA A 12 -14.29 -3.68 16.66
N LEU A 13 -14.38 -2.37 16.41
CA LEU A 13 -13.66 -1.68 15.34
C LEU A 13 -12.20 -1.33 15.72
N ARG A 14 -11.80 -1.41 16.99
CA ARG A 14 -10.39 -1.19 17.40
C ARG A 14 -9.48 -2.25 16.78
N GLY A 15 -8.29 -1.82 16.36
CA GLY A 15 -7.30 -2.69 15.71
C GLY A 15 -7.68 -3.21 14.31
N LEU A 16 -8.82 -2.79 13.72
CA LEU A 16 -9.10 -3.05 12.31
C LEU A 16 -8.40 -2.03 11.39
N SER A 17 -8.16 -2.44 10.14
CA SER A 17 -7.61 -1.57 9.10
C SER A 17 -8.54 -0.38 8.82
N LEU A 18 -7.98 0.72 8.32
CA LEU A 18 -8.76 1.91 7.96
C LEU A 18 -9.86 1.58 6.95
N LEU A 19 -9.55 0.75 5.93
CA LEU A 19 -10.54 0.29 4.96
C LEU A 19 -11.70 -0.47 5.59
N ALA A 20 -11.45 -1.34 6.59
CA ALA A 20 -12.53 -2.05 7.27
C ALA A 20 -13.41 -1.10 8.11
N LYS A 21 -12.80 -0.09 8.75
CA LYS A 21 -13.53 0.95 9.49
C LYS A 21 -14.39 1.81 8.57
N THR A 22 -13.83 2.35 7.49
CA THR A 22 -14.58 3.19 6.54
C THR A 22 -15.66 2.40 5.82
N LEU A 23 -15.39 1.16 5.42
CA LEU A 23 -16.39 0.26 4.83
C LEU A 23 -17.56 -0.02 5.79
N TYR A 24 -17.28 -0.26 7.08
CA TYR A 24 -18.34 -0.40 8.08
C TYR A 24 -19.18 0.87 8.19
N LEU A 25 -18.54 2.03 8.33
CA LEU A 25 -19.21 3.31 8.60
C LEU A 25 -20.00 3.85 7.40
N LEU A 26 -19.32 4.04 6.27
CA LEU A 26 -19.86 4.77 5.11
C LEU A 26 -20.72 3.88 4.20
N VAL A 27 -20.43 2.58 4.15
CA VAL A 27 -21.22 1.65 3.31
C VAL A 27 -22.28 0.93 4.13
N PHE A 28 -21.90 0.15 5.14
CA PHE A 28 -22.85 -0.72 5.84
C PHE A 28 -23.72 0.02 6.87
N ARG A 29 -23.12 0.82 7.77
CA ARG A 29 -23.82 1.50 8.87
C ARG A 29 -24.72 2.64 8.38
N HIS A 30 -24.26 3.38 7.36
CA HIS A 30 -25.06 4.41 6.70
C HIS A 30 -26.29 3.84 5.96
N ARG A 31 -26.15 2.66 5.34
CA ARG A 31 -27.22 1.99 4.56
C ARG A 31 -27.95 0.87 5.32
N MET A 32 -27.84 0.85 6.64
CA MET A 32 -28.57 -0.09 7.49
C MET A 32 -30.01 0.37 7.64
N ASP A 33 -30.96 -0.54 7.44
CA ASP A 33 -32.32 -0.37 7.94
C ASP A 33 -32.33 -0.56 9.47
N TYR A 34 -32.65 0.51 10.19
CA TYR A 34 -32.66 0.56 11.65
C TYR A 34 -33.80 -0.26 12.28
N ALA A 35 -34.84 -0.62 11.53
CA ALA A 35 -35.92 -1.48 12.03
C ALA A 35 -35.52 -2.97 12.04
N THR A 36 -34.68 -3.40 11.09
CA THR A 36 -34.28 -4.80 10.92
C THR A 36 -32.82 -5.10 11.27
N GLY A 37 -31.95 -4.08 11.35
CA GLY A 37 -30.51 -4.23 11.54
C GLY A 37 -29.77 -4.79 10.33
N ILE A 38 -30.38 -4.71 9.13
CA ILE A 38 -29.83 -5.26 7.88
C ILE A 38 -29.38 -4.12 6.97
N ALA A 39 -28.19 -4.25 6.40
CA ALA A 39 -27.67 -3.39 5.34
C ALA A 39 -27.54 -4.21 4.05
N GLY A 40 -28.11 -3.68 2.95
CA GLY A 40 -28.20 -4.38 1.67
C GLY A 40 -29.56 -5.02 1.41
N GLY A 41 -29.70 -5.66 0.25
CA GLY A 41 -30.93 -6.32 -0.21
C GLY A 41 -31.51 -5.64 -1.46
N ALA A 42 -32.72 -6.06 -1.87
CA ALA A 42 -33.31 -5.64 -3.14
C ALA A 42 -33.56 -4.11 -3.26
N ALA A 43 -33.87 -3.42 -2.16
CA ALA A 43 -34.10 -1.97 -2.17
C ALA A 43 -32.81 -1.16 -2.31
N PHE A 44 -31.71 -1.62 -1.71
CA PHE A 44 -30.42 -0.92 -1.67
C PHE A 44 -29.25 -1.90 -1.83
N PRO A 45 -29.03 -2.47 -3.03
CA PRO A 45 -28.01 -3.50 -3.23
C PRO A 45 -26.60 -2.93 -3.01
N ILE A 46 -25.89 -3.50 -2.03
CA ILE A 46 -24.48 -3.13 -1.76
C ILE A 46 -23.60 -3.93 -2.73
N THR A 47 -23.26 -3.29 -3.84
CA THR A 47 -22.38 -3.84 -4.88
C THR A 47 -20.94 -3.34 -4.69
N TYR A 48 -19.98 -3.92 -5.44
CA TYR A 48 -18.62 -3.37 -5.47
C TYR A 48 -18.57 -1.94 -6.03
N GLN A 49 -19.45 -1.58 -6.96
CA GLN A 49 -19.54 -0.21 -7.46
C GLN A 49 -20.03 0.75 -6.37
N THR A 50 -21.02 0.33 -5.58
CA THR A 50 -21.49 1.06 -4.39
C THR A 50 -20.34 1.29 -3.40
N VAL A 51 -19.51 0.27 -3.14
CA VAL A 51 -18.34 0.40 -2.26
C VAL A 51 -17.29 1.36 -2.85
N LEU A 52 -17.05 1.34 -4.16
CA LEU A 52 -16.13 2.29 -4.80
C LEU A 52 -16.64 3.72 -4.70
N SER A 53 -17.90 3.99 -5.05
CA SER A 53 -18.46 5.35 -5.02
C SER A 53 -18.41 6.03 -3.64
N GLU A 54 -18.36 5.24 -2.56
CA GLU A 54 -18.28 5.74 -1.18
C GLU A 54 -16.85 5.84 -0.63
N LEU A 55 -15.94 4.97 -1.09
CA LEU A 55 -14.59 4.82 -0.52
C LEU A 55 -13.47 5.29 -1.45
N GLU A 56 -13.81 5.77 -2.65
CA GLU A 56 -12.86 6.33 -3.59
C GLU A 56 -12.31 7.67 -3.11
N PHE A 57 -10.98 7.76 -2.97
CA PHE A 57 -10.32 9.04 -2.75
C PHE A 57 -10.16 9.78 -4.08
N LEU A 58 -10.94 10.85 -4.24
CA LEU A 58 -10.84 11.81 -5.34
C LEU A 58 -9.94 12.99 -4.93
N PRO A 59 -8.71 13.09 -5.44
CA PRO A 59 -7.87 14.26 -5.21
C PRO A 59 -8.47 15.52 -5.85
N THR A 60 -8.36 16.66 -5.16
CA THR A 60 -8.71 17.97 -5.72
C THR A 60 -7.74 18.37 -6.85
N PRO A 61 -8.15 19.25 -7.78
CA PRO A 61 -7.25 19.81 -8.78
C PRO A 61 -6.02 20.44 -8.12
N GLY A 62 -4.82 20.10 -8.63
CA GLY A 62 -3.54 20.53 -8.05
C GLY A 62 -3.06 19.71 -6.84
N SER A 63 -3.84 18.74 -6.34
CA SER A 63 -3.39 17.84 -5.28
C SER A 63 -2.27 16.92 -5.77
N THR A 64 -1.35 16.65 -4.85
CA THR A 64 -0.16 15.81 -5.03
C THR A 64 -0.47 14.31 -4.89
N ARG A 65 -1.61 13.99 -4.27
CA ARG A 65 -2.03 12.62 -3.98
C ARG A 65 -2.73 12.03 -5.20
N SER A 66 -2.39 10.78 -5.54
CA SER A 66 -3.08 10.04 -6.59
C SER A 66 -4.47 9.59 -6.15
N ARG A 67 -5.37 9.38 -7.11
CA ARG A 67 -6.69 8.74 -6.91
C ARG A 67 -6.49 7.34 -6.32
N GLN A 68 -7.13 7.04 -5.18
CA GLN A 68 -7.02 5.73 -4.53
C GLN A 68 -8.35 5.00 -4.57
N LEU A 69 -8.34 3.74 -5.01
CA LEU A 69 -9.51 2.86 -5.06
C LEU A 69 -9.17 1.55 -4.34
N PRO A 70 -10.00 1.08 -3.40
CA PRO A 70 -9.78 -0.22 -2.76
C PRO A 70 -10.07 -1.35 -3.75
N SER A 71 -9.17 -2.32 -3.86
CA SER A 71 -9.35 -3.46 -4.75
C SER A 71 -10.44 -4.43 -4.26
N LYS A 72 -10.99 -5.23 -5.18
CA LYS A 72 -11.94 -6.32 -4.85
C LYS A 72 -11.39 -7.30 -3.81
N GLY A 73 -10.07 -7.50 -3.76
CA GLY A 73 -9.41 -8.36 -2.78
C GLY A 73 -9.42 -7.75 -1.38
N GLU A 74 -9.02 -6.49 -1.27
CA GLU A 74 -8.98 -5.74 0.00
C GLU A 74 -10.38 -5.55 0.58
N VAL A 75 -11.39 -5.23 -0.25
CA VAL A 75 -12.80 -5.14 0.20
C VAL A 75 -13.27 -6.48 0.79
N ARG A 76 -12.97 -7.61 0.13
CA ARG A 76 -13.33 -8.94 0.67
C ARG A 76 -12.59 -9.27 1.97
N ALA A 77 -11.31 -8.91 2.07
CA ALA A 77 -10.52 -9.10 3.29
C ALA A 77 -11.05 -8.24 4.45
N ALA A 78 -11.46 -7.00 4.16
CA ALA A 78 -12.09 -6.09 5.10
C ALA A 78 -13.44 -6.62 5.61
N ILE A 79 -14.32 -7.10 4.72
CA ILE A 79 -15.59 -7.75 5.11
C ILE A 79 -15.33 -8.94 6.04
N ARG A 80 -14.39 -9.84 5.68
CA ARG A 80 -14.00 -10.98 6.53
C ARG A 80 -13.40 -10.56 7.88
N ALA A 81 -12.76 -9.39 7.96
CA ALA A 81 -12.25 -8.86 9.23
C ALA A 81 -13.38 -8.32 10.12
N LEU A 82 -14.40 -7.69 9.54
CA LEU A 82 -15.62 -7.26 10.24
C LEU A 82 -16.46 -8.45 10.73
N GLU A 83 -16.60 -9.49 9.89
CA GLU A 83 -17.30 -10.74 10.25
C GLU A 83 -16.62 -11.44 11.43
N ARG A 84 -15.28 -11.56 11.43
CA ARG A 84 -14.51 -12.12 12.57
C ARG A 84 -14.64 -11.34 13.87
N ARG A 85 -15.00 -10.06 13.82
CA ARG A 85 -15.26 -9.21 15.00
C ARG A 85 -16.74 -9.21 15.43
N GLY A 86 -17.61 -9.94 14.73
CA GLY A 86 -19.06 -9.96 14.98
C GLY A 86 -19.78 -8.66 14.58
N LEU A 87 -19.10 -7.72 13.93
CA LEU A 87 -19.70 -6.46 13.45
C LEU A 87 -20.67 -6.68 12.30
N LEU A 88 -20.37 -7.66 11.44
CA LEU A 88 -21.22 -8.12 10.35
C LEU A 88 -21.52 -9.61 10.50
N THR A 89 -22.74 -10.01 10.15
CA THR A 89 -23.14 -11.41 9.96
C THR A 89 -23.82 -11.53 8.60
N ASP A 90 -23.70 -12.67 7.92
CA ASP A 90 -24.40 -12.84 6.64
C ASP A 90 -25.92 -12.89 6.85
N ALA A 91 -26.66 -12.23 5.97
CA ALA A 91 -28.12 -12.17 5.99
C ALA A 91 -28.73 -12.53 4.62
N GLY A 92 -28.03 -13.36 3.84
CA GLY A 92 -28.44 -13.77 2.49
C GLY A 92 -27.69 -13.03 1.37
N SER A 93 -26.37 -12.83 1.50
CA SER A 93 -25.59 -12.25 0.40
C SER A 93 -25.60 -13.17 -0.82
N ASP A 94 -26.04 -12.67 -1.97
CA ASP A 94 -26.08 -13.41 -3.23
C ASP A 94 -25.50 -12.59 -4.39
N ARG A 95 -25.03 -13.25 -5.43
CA ARG A 95 -24.55 -12.62 -6.67
C ARG A 95 -25.59 -11.70 -7.32
N ARG A 96 -26.90 -11.94 -7.15
CA ARG A 96 -27.97 -11.08 -7.69
C ARG A 96 -28.34 -9.92 -6.75
N GLN A 97 -28.24 -10.11 -5.43
CA GLN A 97 -28.65 -9.11 -4.43
C GLN A 97 -27.49 -8.24 -3.90
N GLY A 98 -26.24 -8.62 -4.21
CA GLY A 98 -25.05 -8.00 -3.64
C GLY A 98 -24.77 -8.50 -2.22
N TYR A 99 -24.04 -7.69 -1.44
CA TYR A 99 -23.84 -7.98 -0.02
C TYR A 99 -25.11 -7.64 0.77
N VAL A 100 -25.60 -8.61 1.54
CA VAL A 100 -26.71 -8.46 2.48
C VAL A 100 -26.20 -8.89 3.84
N LYS A 101 -25.97 -7.93 4.73
CA LYS A 101 -25.28 -8.13 6.01
C LYS A 101 -26.10 -7.58 7.16
N ARG A 102 -26.19 -8.34 8.24
CA ARG A 102 -26.75 -7.90 9.53
C ARG A 102 -25.66 -7.26 10.38
N LEU A 103 -25.90 -6.07 10.91
CA LEU A 103 -24.97 -5.40 11.82
C LEU A 103 -25.29 -5.80 13.26
N ALA A 104 -24.79 -6.96 13.70
CA ALA A 104 -25.23 -7.61 14.93
C ALA A 104 -24.91 -6.84 16.23
N LEU A 105 -23.95 -5.90 16.18
CA LEU A 105 -23.60 -5.02 17.31
C LEU A 105 -24.24 -3.63 17.23
N ALA A 106 -24.90 -3.26 16.12
CA ALA A 106 -25.43 -1.91 15.94
C ALA A 106 -26.79 -1.71 16.61
N ASP A 107 -26.98 -0.52 17.18
CA ASP A 107 -28.27 -0.13 17.75
C ASP A 107 -29.35 -0.08 16.65
N CYS A 108 -30.46 -0.77 16.89
CA CYS A 108 -31.66 -0.79 16.06
C CYS A 108 -32.80 -0.05 16.80
N ASP A 109 -33.76 0.52 16.07
CA ASP A 109 -34.88 1.29 16.65
C ASP A 109 -35.84 0.43 17.51
N LYS A 110 -35.64 -0.90 17.52
CA LYS A 110 -36.14 -1.79 18.57
C LYS A 110 -35.38 -1.54 19.88
N ALA A 111 -35.87 -0.53 20.61
CA ALA A 111 -35.38 -0.08 21.91
C ALA A 111 -35.23 -1.22 22.95
N PRO A 112 -34.42 -1.02 24.00
CA PRO A 112 -33.23 -1.80 24.26
C PRO A 112 -33.50 -3.19 24.81
N SER A 113 -32.52 -4.09 24.62
CA SER A 113 -32.37 -5.25 25.48
C SER A 113 -32.10 -4.79 26.92
N ALA A 114 -33.17 -4.69 27.70
CA ALA A 114 -33.08 -4.57 29.14
C ALA A 114 -32.42 -5.84 29.69
N GLN A 115 -31.10 -5.78 29.89
CA GLN A 115 -30.40 -6.70 30.78
C GLN A 115 -30.92 -6.43 32.19
N ARG A 116 -32.04 -7.07 32.56
CA ARG A 116 -32.45 -7.20 33.95
C ARG A 116 -31.50 -8.20 34.61
N PRO A 117 -30.68 -7.80 35.60
CA PRO A 117 -29.95 -8.77 36.39
C PRO A 117 -30.95 -9.50 37.31
N GLY A 118 -31.02 -10.82 37.20
CA GLY A 118 -31.81 -11.67 38.10
C GLY A 118 -33.10 -12.24 37.50
N SER A 119 -32.97 -13.39 36.84
CA SER A 119 -34.05 -14.38 36.70
C SER A 119 -33.44 -15.78 36.81
N VAL A 120 -33.53 -16.40 37.99
CA VAL A 120 -33.17 -17.80 38.25
C VAL A 120 -34.23 -18.71 37.59
N PRO A 121 -33.89 -19.89 37.05
CA PRO A 121 -34.78 -20.58 36.09
C PRO A 121 -36.03 -21.17 36.75
N ALA A 122 -37.17 -21.03 36.07
CA ALA A 122 -38.42 -21.70 36.41
C ALA A 122 -38.64 -22.92 35.48
N ASP A 123 -38.85 -24.04 36.15
CA ASP A 123 -38.89 -25.40 35.66
C ASP A 123 -40.17 -25.78 34.88
N MET A 124 -40.03 -26.83 34.04
CA MET A 124 -41.01 -27.84 33.60
C MET A 124 -42.42 -27.51 33.03
N SER A 125 -42.84 -28.46 32.17
CA SER A 125 -44.21 -28.74 31.66
C SER A 125 -44.80 -27.79 30.59
N THR A 126 -45.57 -28.25 29.58
CA THR A 126 -46.09 -29.60 29.28
C THR A 126 -46.14 -29.85 27.76
N GLN A 127 -46.19 -31.13 27.37
CA GLN A 127 -46.47 -31.60 26.01
C GLN A 127 -47.83 -31.09 25.45
N ALA A 128 -47.88 -30.85 24.12
CA ALA A 128 -49.12 -31.02 23.35
C ALA A 128 -48.82 -31.47 21.91
N THR A 129 -49.12 -32.74 21.62
CA THR A 129 -48.86 -33.41 20.35
C THR A 129 -49.95 -33.10 19.31
N ARG A 130 -49.60 -32.83 18.03
CA ARG A 130 -50.50 -33.20 16.93
C ARG A 130 -49.79 -33.68 15.66
N VAL A 131 -50.25 -34.84 15.20
CA VAL A 131 -49.74 -35.67 14.09
C VAL A 131 -50.59 -35.48 12.83
N ARG A 132 -49.98 -35.29 11.64
CA ARG A 132 -50.09 -36.20 10.46
C ARG A 132 -49.34 -35.70 9.20
N ARG A 133 -48.81 -36.67 8.43
CA ARG A 133 -48.21 -36.59 7.07
C ARG A 133 -49.28 -36.95 5.98
N PRO A 134 -48.95 -37.32 4.72
CA PRO A 134 -48.34 -36.56 3.59
C PRO A 134 -49.12 -36.72 2.25
N ARG A 135 -48.67 -36.11 1.14
CA ARG A 135 -48.83 -36.55 -0.28
C ARG A 135 -47.95 -35.65 -1.19
N GLN A 136 -46.94 -36.17 -1.91
CA GLN A 136 -46.91 -36.97 -3.16
C GLN A 136 -46.80 -36.11 -4.44
N THR A 137 -45.80 -36.45 -5.27
CA THR A 137 -45.53 -35.94 -6.63
C THR A 137 -46.09 -36.91 -7.70
N PRO A 138 -46.23 -36.45 -8.96
CA PRO A 138 -45.38 -36.97 -10.06
C PRO A 138 -44.87 -35.82 -10.97
N SER A 139 -43.63 -35.79 -11.49
CA SER A 139 -42.99 -36.67 -12.51
C SER A 139 -43.56 -36.55 -13.93
N MET A 140 -42.80 -35.93 -14.86
CA MET A 140 -42.63 -36.31 -16.28
C MET A 140 -41.35 -35.63 -16.87
N THR A 141 -40.74 -36.23 -17.89
CA THR A 141 -39.46 -35.83 -18.56
C THR A 141 -39.36 -36.51 -19.96
N PRO A 142 -38.23 -36.41 -20.69
CA PRO A 142 -37.86 -35.58 -21.88
C PRO A 142 -38.45 -36.17 -23.21
N PRO A 143 -37.85 -36.17 -24.46
CA PRO A 143 -36.68 -35.51 -25.10
C PRO A 143 -37.08 -34.82 -26.46
N PRO A 144 -36.25 -34.65 -27.54
CA PRO A 144 -34.79 -34.76 -27.74
C PRO A 144 -34.11 -33.55 -28.46
N ALA A 145 -32.78 -33.64 -28.62
CA ALA A 145 -31.93 -32.78 -29.47
C ALA A 145 -31.90 -33.25 -30.95
N PRO A 146 -31.20 -32.54 -31.88
CA PRO A 146 -29.75 -32.71 -32.09
C PRO A 146 -29.03 -31.33 -32.34
N THR A 147 -27.77 -31.15 -32.77
CA THR A 147 -26.66 -32.02 -33.25
C THR A 147 -25.28 -31.37 -32.92
N ALA A 148 -24.15 -32.02 -33.24
CA ALA A 148 -22.81 -31.41 -33.40
C ALA A 148 -22.12 -31.96 -34.68
N PRO A 149 -21.18 -31.24 -35.32
CA PRO A 149 -19.73 -31.41 -35.08
C PRO A 149 -18.95 -30.07 -35.06
N ALA A 150 -17.79 -29.85 -34.41
CA ALA A 150 -16.54 -30.59 -34.18
C ALA A 150 -15.46 -30.42 -35.30
N ARG A 151 -14.20 -30.17 -34.87
CA ARG A 151 -12.92 -29.98 -35.64
C ARG A 151 -12.72 -28.60 -36.31
N ASP A 152 -11.52 -28.05 -36.48
CA ASP A 152 -10.15 -28.50 -36.12
C ASP A 152 -9.18 -27.32 -35.85
N ARG A 153 -7.99 -27.60 -35.28
CA ARG A 153 -6.85 -26.66 -35.12
C ARG A 153 -5.61 -27.30 -35.74
N PRO A 154 -4.86 -26.63 -36.65
CA PRO A 154 -3.55 -26.07 -36.25
C PRO A 154 -3.13 -24.79 -37.03
N PRO A 155 -2.09 -24.07 -36.58
CA PRO A 155 -1.44 -23.01 -37.37
C PRO A 155 -0.33 -23.56 -38.29
N PRO A 156 -0.07 -22.96 -39.46
CA PRO A 156 1.17 -23.14 -40.18
C PRO A 156 2.25 -22.17 -39.66
N ALA A 157 3.49 -22.65 -39.62
CA ALA A 157 4.68 -21.85 -39.35
C ALA A 157 5.59 -21.85 -40.60
N VAL A 158 6.65 -21.02 -40.54
CA VAL A 158 7.83 -21.04 -41.40
C VAL A 158 7.61 -20.65 -42.88
N ALA A 159 8.15 -19.49 -43.24
CA ALA A 159 8.78 -19.29 -44.55
C ALA A 159 10.19 -18.75 -44.27
N ALA A 160 11.20 -19.43 -44.82
CA ALA A 160 12.59 -19.06 -44.70
C ALA A 160 13.25 -19.16 -46.08
N GLU A 161 13.81 -18.05 -46.56
CA GLU A 161 14.74 -18.00 -47.67
C GLU A 161 15.86 -17.03 -47.23
N SER A 162 17.12 -17.45 -47.05
CA SER A 162 18.08 -17.88 -48.09
C SER A 162 18.38 -16.71 -49.02
N SER A 163 19.49 -15.98 -48.85
CA SER A 163 20.80 -16.21 -49.51
C SER A 163 21.41 -14.81 -49.73
N THR A 164 22.69 -14.51 -49.97
CA THR A 164 24.04 -15.15 -50.00
C THR A 164 25.03 -13.97 -50.17
N LEU A 165 26.22 -13.89 -49.54
CA LEU A 165 27.58 -14.24 -50.03
C LEU A 165 28.54 -13.49 -49.06
N ARG A 166 29.52 -14.06 -48.36
CA ARG A 166 30.84 -14.61 -48.77
C ARG A 166 31.78 -13.66 -49.55
N VAL A 167 32.76 -13.08 -48.85
CA VAL A 167 34.14 -12.68 -49.27
C VAL A 167 34.96 -12.60 -47.95
N THR A 168 35.76 -13.61 -47.52
CA THR A 168 37.21 -13.81 -47.75
C THR A 168 38.06 -12.53 -47.63
N SER A 169 39.17 -12.42 -46.91
CA SER A 169 40.22 -13.41 -46.60
C SER A 169 41.14 -12.95 -45.45
N ASP A 170 41.67 -13.90 -44.69
CA ASP A 170 42.88 -13.75 -43.86
C ASP A 170 44.14 -13.77 -44.79
N PRO A 171 45.31 -13.21 -44.42
CA PRO A 171 46.26 -14.00 -43.63
C PRO A 171 47.15 -13.26 -42.59
N THR A 172 47.42 -14.03 -41.53
CA THR A 172 48.60 -14.11 -40.63
C THR A 172 50.00 -13.90 -41.27
N PRO A 173 51.13 -13.97 -40.51
CA PRO A 173 51.45 -13.45 -39.16
C PRO A 173 52.86 -12.77 -39.08
N VAL A 174 53.19 -12.03 -38.00
CA VAL A 174 54.61 -11.82 -37.62
C VAL A 174 54.86 -11.61 -36.12
N THR A 175 55.95 -12.22 -35.63
CA THR A 175 56.57 -12.02 -34.30
C THR A 175 58.08 -11.89 -34.53
N PRO A 176 58.82 -11.03 -33.81
CA PRO A 176 59.97 -11.58 -33.07
C PRO A 176 60.35 -10.88 -31.73
N GLN A 177 60.79 -11.74 -30.79
CA GLN A 177 61.94 -11.60 -29.88
C GLN A 177 62.03 -10.52 -28.78
N ALA A 178 61.89 -11.05 -27.56
CA ALA A 178 62.65 -10.83 -26.33
C ALA A 178 63.96 -9.99 -26.35
N ILE A 179 64.07 -9.09 -25.35
CA ILE A 179 65.34 -8.72 -24.69
C ILE A 179 65.09 -8.68 -23.18
N SER A 180 65.96 -9.29 -22.37
CA SER A 180 66.05 -9.10 -20.92
C SER A 180 67.30 -8.27 -20.57
N PRO A 181 67.29 -7.59 -19.42
CA PRO A 181 68.46 -7.66 -18.56
C PRO A 181 68.11 -8.06 -17.12
N SER A 182 69.00 -8.84 -16.53
CA SER A 182 68.95 -9.33 -15.15
C SER A 182 69.55 -8.31 -14.18
N VAL A 183 68.89 -8.10 -13.03
CA VAL A 183 69.53 -7.66 -11.78
C VAL A 183 68.82 -8.33 -10.59
N PRO A 184 69.53 -8.62 -9.48
CA PRO A 184 69.18 -9.75 -8.62
C PRO A 184 68.08 -9.46 -7.60
N VAL A 185 67.30 -10.49 -7.31
CA VAL A 185 66.43 -10.56 -6.14
C VAL A 185 67.29 -10.92 -4.93
N LEU A 186 67.40 -10.01 -3.96
CA LEU A 186 67.44 -10.40 -2.55
C LEU A 186 66.72 -9.35 -1.68
N GLU A 187 65.53 -9.75 -1.23
CA GLU A 187 65.10 -9.61 0.16
C GLU A 187 65.09 -8.21 0.83
N SER A 188 63.91 -7.58 0.82
CA SER A 188 63.45 -6.80 1.97
C SER A 188 61.92 -6.85 2.09
N LEU A 189 61.44 -7.86 2.83
CA LEU A 189 60.03 -7.95 3.23
C LEU A 189 59.60 -6.78 4.15
N ALA A 190 60.56 -6.05 4.72
CA ALA A 190 60.31 -4.93 5.63
C ALA A 190 59.71 -3.70 4.93
N TYR A 191 60.07 -3.39 3.67
CA TYR A 191 59.61 -2.15 3.03
C TYR A 191 58.14 -2.20 2.57
N ARG A 192 57.63 -3.39 2.20
CA ARG A 192 56.21 -3.58 1.84
C ARG A 192 55.26 -3.60 3.04
N ALA A 193 55.78 -3.80 4.25
CA ALA A 193 54.97 -3.89 5.48
C ALA A 193 54.55 -2.52 6.04
N LEU A 194 55.17 -1.42 5.60
CA LEU A 194 54.99 -0.08 6.19
C LEU A 194 54.13 0.89 5.37
N THR A 195 53.69 0.53 4.16
CA THR A 195 52.84 1.37 3.29
C THR A 195 51.55 0.66 2.85
N SER A 196 51.16 -0.41 3.54
CA SER A 196 49.88 -1.10 3.32
C SER A 196 48.87 -0.66 4.37
N GLU A 197 48.22 0.48 4.13
CA GLU A 197 47.03 0.88 4.88
C GLU A 197 45.99 -0.27 4.81
N CYS A 198 45.61 -0.79 5.96
CA CYS A 198 44.70 -1.92 6.06
C CYS A 198 43.26 -1.48 5.72
N VAL A 199 42.84 -1.76 4.49
CA VAL A 199 41.44 -1.60 4.07
C VAL A 199 40.64 -2.81 4.58
N ASP A 200 39.84 -2.60 5.62
CA ASP A 200 38.93 -3.63 6.16
C ASP A 200 37.96 -4.14 5.07
N PRO A 201 37.95 -5.43 4.74
CA PRO A 201 37.16 -5.97 3.62
C PRO A 201 35.65 -6.10 3.89
N GLU A 202 35.18 -5.75 5.09
CA GLU A 202 33.80 -5.99 5.55
C GLU A 202 32.88 -4.75 5.47
N ARG A 203 33.44 -3.54 5.25
CA ARG A 203 32.63 -2.31 5.18
C ARG A 203 31.98 -2.18 3.80
N PRO A 204 30.64 -2.20 3.66
CA PRO A 204 29.99 -2.15 2.36
C PRO A 204 30.27 -0.82 1.64
N ASP A 205 30.62 -0.90 0.35
CA ASP A 205 30.91 0.24 -0.54
C ASP A 205 29.88 1.38 -0.32
N PRO A 206 30.30 2.57 0.14
CA PRO A 206 29.42 3.72 0.36
C PRO A 206 28.52 4.04 -0.85
N VAL A 207 29.02 3.79 -2.08
CA VAL A 207 28.22 3.99 -3.30
C VAL A 207 27.09 2.97 -3.39
N SER A 208 27.37 1.69 -3.10
CA SER A 208 26.36 0.64 -3.05
C SER A 208 25.33 0.92 -1.95
N GLN A 209 25.76 1.37 -0.76
CA GLN A 209 24.85 1.72 0.33
C GLN A 209 23.82 2.80 -0.03
N VAL A 210 24.23 3.84 -0.77
CA VAL A 210 23.32 4.89 -1.27
C VAL A 210 22.42 4.34 -2.39
N PHE A 211 22.97 3.53 -3.30
CA PHE A 211 22.22 2.96 -4.41
C PHE A 211 21.15 1.95 -3.95
N ASP A 212 21.48 1.07 -3.02
CA ASP A 212 20.58 0.06 -2.48
C ASP A 212 19.44 0.72 -1.69
N TYR A 213 19.75 1.78 -0.94
CA TYR A 213 18.75 2.63 -0.29
C TYR A 213 17.81 3.27 -1.32
N TRP A 214 18.34 3.93 -2.35
CA TRP A 214 17.54 4.48 -3.44
C TRP A 214 16.65 3.43 -4.13
N HIS A 215 17.21 2.26 -4.45
CA HIS A 215 16.50 1.17 -5.11
C HIS A 215 15.33 0.64 -4.27
N ALA A 216 15.53 0.49 -2.95
CA ALA A 216 14.48 0.11 -2.01
C ALA A 216 13.43 1.22 -1.84
N THR A 217 13.88 2.45 -1.58
CA THR A 217 13.04 3.62 -1.30
C THR A 217 12.16 4.00 -2.49
N MET A 218 12.65 3.89 -3.73
CA MET A 218 11.91 4.17 -4.97
C MET A 218 11.30 2.90 -5.62
N ASN A 219 11.39 1.73 -4.98
CA ASN A 219 10.88 0.42 -5.45
C ASN A 219 11.28 0.06 -6.90
N LYS A 220 12.56 0.27 -7.25
CA LYS A 220 13.07 0.20 -8.64
C LYS A 220 13.49 -1.21 -9.07
N THR A 221 12.60 -2.20 -8.97
CA THR A 221 12.85 -3.67 -9.07
C THR A 221 13.68 -4.20 -10.27
N ARG A 222 14.03 -3.38 -11.26
CA ARG A 222 14.83 -3.77 -12.45
C ARG A 222 16.07 -2.89 -12.66
N CYS A 223 16.29 -1.85 -11.87
CA CYS A 223 17.42 -0.93 -12.02
C CYS A 223 18.69 -1.53 -11.43
N ARG A 224 19.79 -1.54 -12.21
CA ARG A 224 21.12 -1.95 -11.75
C ARG A 224 22.01 -0.71 -11.56
N LEU A 225 23.03 -0.87 -10.71
CA LEU A 225 24.09 0.12 -10.53
C LEU A 225 24.99 0.12 -11.77
N ASP A 226 24.69 1.00 -12.72
CA ASP A 226 25.55 1.24 -13.88
C ASP A 226 26.67 2.24 -13.58
N ASN A 227 27.60 2.38 -14.53
CA ASN A 227 28.76 3.26 -14.41
C ASN A 227 28.40 4.75 -14.30
N LYS A 228 27.21 5.20 -14.76
CA LYS A 228 26.79 6.60 -14.65
C LYS A 228 26.24 6.86 -13.25
N ARG A 229 25.33 6.02 -12.76
CA ARG A 229 24.81 6.06 -11.38
C ARG A 229 25.95 5.97 -10.35
N ARG A 230 26.90 5.03 -10.54
CA ARG A 230 28.10 4.91 -9.70
C ARG A 230 28.93 6.20 -9.68
N ARG A 231 29.13 6.85 -10.84
CA ARG A 231 29.88 8.12 -10.94
C ARG A 231 29.14 9.30 -10.30
N ALA A 232 27.82 9.39 -10.44
CA ALA A 232 27.02 10.46 -9.82
C ALA A 232 27.15 10.41 -8.29
N ILE A 233 26.91 9.24 -7.69
CA ILE A 233 27.02 9.03 -6.23
C ILE A 233 28.47 9.25 -5.77
N ALA A 234 29.46 8.62 -6.41
CA ALA A 234 30.87 8.77 -6.05
C ALA A 234 31.37 10.23 -6.19
N GLY A 235 30.81 11.00 -7.13
CA GLY A 235 31.09 12.42 -7.28
C GLY A 235 30.63 13.24 -6.08
N ARG A 236 29.41 12.99 -5.55
CA ARG A 236 28.93 13.67 -4.34
C ARG A 236 29.73 13.27 -3.10
N LEU A 237 30.06 11.98 -2.95
CA LEU A 237 30.92 11.50 -1.85
C LEU A 237 32.32 12.15 -1.88
N LYS A 238 32.90 12.33 -3.07
CA LYS A 238 34.19 13.03 -3.24
C LYS A 238 34.10 14.52 -2.89
N ASP A 239 32.96 15.16 -3.15
CA ASP A 239 32.72 16.57 -2.83
C ASP A 239 32.44 16.80 -1.32
N GLY A 240 32.43 15.74 -0.50
CA GLY A 240 32.35 15.81 0.96
C GLY A 240 31.02 15.40 1.59
N TYR A 241 30.00 15.07 0.78
CA TYR A 241 28.72 14.57 1.30
C TYR A 241 28.87 13.17 1.91
N SER A 242 28.24 12.96 3.06
CA SER A 242 28.13 11.65 3.69
C SER A 242 27.06 10.76 3.02
N VAL A 243 27.06 9.47 3.36
CA VAL A 243 26.05 8.51 2.86
C VAL A 243 24.66 8.91 3.36
N GLU A 244 24.57 9.38 4.59
CA GLU A 244 23.35 9.79 5.30
C GLU A 244 22.71 10.99 4.61
N GLU A 245 23.48 12.02 4.26
CA GLU A 245 22.99 13.21 3.55
C GLU A 245 22.49 12.90 2.13
N LEU A 246 23.07 11.88 1.48
CA LEU A 246 22.57 11.38 0.20
C LEU A 246 21.28 10.56 0.36
N ARG A 247 21.09 9.87 1.49
CA ARG A 247 19.80 9.23 1.85
C ARG A 247 18.71 10.29 2.11
N GLU A 248 19.02 11.35 2.85
CA GLU A 248 18.13 12.51 3.05
C GLU A 248 17.69 13.13 1.70
N ALA A 249 18.61 13.31 0.76
CA ALA A 249 18.30 13.79 -0.57
C ALA A 249 17.39 12.83 -1.37
N ILE A 250 17.56 11.51 -1.21
CA ILE A 250 16.67 10.51 -1.82
C ILE A 250 15.25 10.62 -1.23
N ASP A 251 15.14 10.77 0.09
CA ASP A 251 13.84 10.91 0.77
C ASP A 251 13.15 12.23 0.42
N GLY A 252 13.89 13.33 0.29
CA GLY A 252 13.35 14.61 -0.20
C GLY A 252 12.84 14.53 -1.65
N CYS A 253 13.53 13.79 -2.52
CA CYS A 253 13.05 13.51 -3.88
C CYS A 253 11.76 12.65 -3.87
N LYS A 254 11.63 11.74 -2.90
CA LYS A 254 10.42 10.92 -2.70
C LYS A 254 9.25 11.71 -2.10
N GLY A 255 9.51 12.64 -1.19
CA GLY A 255 8.50 13.55 -0.65
C GLY A 255 8.03 14.60 -1.66
N SER A 256 8.88 14.98 -2.61
CA SER A 256 8.57 16.01 -3.60
C SER A 256 7.54 15.53 -4.63
N ALA A 257 6.29 15.96 -4.45
CA ALA A 257 5.17 15.68 -5.34
C ALA A 257 5.45 15.90 -6.83
N TRP A 258 6.11 17.01 -7.17
CA TRP A 258 6.48 17.33 -8.55
C TRP A 258 7.39 16.27 -9.16
N HIS A 259 8.34 15.74 -8.38
CA HIS A 259 9.23 14.65 -8.80
C HIS A 259 8.52 13.29 -8.81
N GLN A 260 7.52 13.09 -7.95
CA GLN A 260 6.65 11.90 -7.95
C GLN A 260 5.51 11.93 -8.99
N GLY A 261 5.60 12.79 -10.01
CA GLY A 261 4.68 12.80 -11.14
C GLY A 261 3.47 13.72 -11.03
N ALA A 262 3.32 14.47 -9.93
CA ALA A 262 2.36 15.59 -9.84
C ALA A 262 2.92 16.83 -10.58
N ASN A 263 3.18 16.67 -11.87
CA ASN A 263 3.67 17.70 -12.78
C ASN A 263 2.89 17.68 -14.10
N ILE A 264 3.07 18.73 -14.91
CA ILE A 264 2.35 18.92 -16.19
C ILE A 264 2.54 17.71 -17.12
N ASN A 265 3.74 17.11 -17.10
CA ASN A 265 4.11 15.97 -17.95
C ASN A 265 3.64 14.60 -17.40
N ARG A 266 3.05 14.56 -16.20
CA ARG A 266 2.66 13.36 -15.45
C ARG A 266 3.76 12.30 -15.35
N ARG A 267 5.02 12.74 -15.27
CA ARG A 267 6.21 11.88 -15.34
C ARG A 267 6.96 11.87 -14.01
N VAL A 268 7.30 10.68 -13.52
CA VAL A 268 8.17 10.54 -12.34
C VAL A 268 9.62 10.86 -12.73
N TYR A 269 10.28 11.67 -11.91
CA TYR A 269 11.65 12.16 -12.05
C TYR A 269 12.45 11.83 -10.78
N ASP A 270 12.79 10.55 -10.62
CA ASP A 270 13.35 9.95 -9.40
C ASP A 270 14.64 9.15 -9.64
N ASP A 271 15.33 9.34 -10.78
CA ASP A 271 16.60 8.65 -11.05
C ASP A 271 17.72 9.21 -10.15
N ILE A 272 18.58 8.34 -9.63
CA ILE A 272 19.72 8.73 -8.78
C ILE A 272 20.72 9.62 -9.55
N GLU A 273 20.77 9.54 -10.89
CA GLU A 273 21.53 10.49 -11.74
C GLU A 273 20.99 11.92 -11.65
N LEU A 274 19.70 12.12 -11.35
CA LEU A 274 19.09 13.45 -11.15
C LEU A 274 19.33 13.95 -9.72
N ILE A 275 19.19 13.06 -8.73
CA ILE A 275 19.34 13.37 -7.30
C ILE A 275 20.80 13.73 -6.97
N CYS A 276 21.75 12.91 -7.44
CA CYS A 276 23.19 13.09 -7.21
C CYS A 276 23.89 13.85 -8.36
N ARG A 277 23.16 14.63 -9.17
CA ARG A 277 23.70 15.30 -10.36
C ARG A 277 24.82 16.29 -10.03
N ASP A 278 24.57 17.11 -9.02
CA ASP A 278 25.42 18.21 -8.57
C ASP A 278 25.08 18.54 -7.10
N ALA A 279 25.90 19.37 -6.44
CA ALA A 279 25.72 19.76 -5.03
C ALA A 279 24.38 20.47 -4.80
N VAL A 280 24.04 21.43 -5.67
CA VAL A 280 22.79 22.21 -5.60
C VAL A 280 21.56 21.30 -5.64
N LYS A 281 21.58 20.22 -6.41
CA LYS A 281 20.51 19.22 -6.42
C LYS A 281 20.41 18.44 -5.12
N VAL A 282 21.52 17.99 -4.56
CA VAL A 282 21.54 17.29 -3.26
C VAL A 282 20.96 18.21 -2.18
N ASP A 283 21.45 19.44 -2.07
CA ASP A 283 21.01 20.42 -1.06
C ASP A 283 19.53 20.80 -1.23
N GLN A 284 19.06 20.98 -2.48
CA GLN A 284 17.66 21.22 -2.79
C GLN A 284 16.76 20.10 -2.27
N PHE A 285 17.15 18.83 -2.48
CA PHE A 285 16.34 17.71 -2.00
C PHE A 285 16.43 17.53 -0.48
N ARG A 286 17.59 17.73 0.14
CA ARG A 286 17.72 17.72 1.60
C ARG A 286 16.83 18.78 2.26
N SER A 287 16.79 20.00 1.71
CA SER A 287 15.89 21.06 2.20
C SER A 287 14.41 20.67 2.13
N ILE A 288 14.00 19.91 1.10
CA ILE A 288 12.63 19.37 1.00
C ILE A 288 12.38 18.28 2.06
N ALA A 289 13.37 17.43 2.34
CA ALA A 289 13.29 16.42 3.39
C ALA A 289 13.16 17.05 4.79
N ASP A 290 14.00 18.05 5.08
CA ASP A 290 13.97 18.80 6.34
C ASP A 290 12.62 19.49 6.57
N ALA A 291 12.05 20.12 5.54
CA ALA A 291 10.74 20.75 5.62
C ALA A 291 9.65 19.71 5.97
N ALA A 292 9.62 18.58 5.26
CA ALA A 292 8.66 17.51 5.52
C ALA A 292 8.83 16.88 6.93
N GLN A 293 10.06 16.76 7.43
CA GLN A 293 10.32 16.30 8.79
C GLN A 293 9.86 17.31 9.85
N ARG A 294 10.01 18.62 9.62
CA ARG A 294 9.51 19.67 10.54
C ARG A 294 7.99 19.65 10.60
N GLU A 295 7.31 19.64 9.45
CA GLU A 295 5.85 19.52 9.37
C GLU A 295 5.34 18.26 10.11
N GLN A 296 6.04 17.13 9.95
CA GLN A 296 5.68 15.88 10.65
C GLN A 296 5.89 15.99 12.17
N ARG A 297 6.97 16.61 12.65
CA ARG A 297 7.21 16.83 14.09
C ARG A 297 6.19 17.80 14.69
N GLU A 298 5.91 18.91 14.03
CA GLU A 298 4.89 19.89 14.47
C GLU A 298 3.51 19.22 14.57
N LEU A 299 3.16 18.35 13.62
CA LEU A 299 1.93 17.56 13.67
C LEU A 299 1.95 16.52 14.82
N GLU A 300 3.07 15.87 15.07
CA GLU A 300 3.23 14.92 16.18
C GLU A 300 3.15 15.61 17.55
N ASP A 301 3.78 16.77 17.72
CA ASP A 301 3.71 17.60 18.94
C ASP A 301 2.28 18.09 19.19
N PHE A 302 1.58 18.53 18.14
CA PHE A 302 0.17 18.91 18.20
C PHE A 302 -0.75 17.74 18.59
N LEU A 303 -0.59 16.58 17.94
CA LEU A 303 -1.41 15.39 18.20
C LEU A 303 -1.10 14.70 19.53
N SER A 304 0.14 14.81 20.03
CA SER A 304 0.56 14.23 21.31
C SER A 304 0.11 15.05 22.53
N GLY A 305 -0.47 16.24 22.31
CA GLY A 305 -1.15 17.00 23.35
C GLY A 305 -0.21 17.85 24.21
N GLY A 306 0.63 18.67 23.59
CA GLY A 306 1.08 19.95 24.17
C GLY A 306 1.75 19.89 25.54
N ASN A 307 2.53 18.85 25.82
CA ASN A 307 3.24 18.69 27.10
C ASN A 307 4.54 19.55 27.12
N GLY A 308 4.39 20.87 26.90
CA GLY A 308 5.53 21.73 26.55
C GLY A 308 5.28 23.24 26.43
N SER A 309 4.37 23.84 27.20
CA SER A 309 4.41 25.29 27.54
C SER A 309 3.48 25.65 28.69
N SER A 310 3.99 25.54 29.91
CA SER A 310 3.40 26.18 31.09
C SER A 310 3.81 27.66 31.17
N ASP A 311 3.56 28.44 30.11
CA ASP A 311 3.73 29.89 30.18
C ASP A 311 2.80 30.67 29.21
N SER A 312 1.69 31.13 29.77
CA SER A 312 1.07 32.44 29.54
C SER A 312 -0.39 32.38 30.02
N ALA A 313 -0.59 32.75 31.29
CA ALA A 313 -1.91 33.03 31.81
C ALA A 313 -2.47 34.29 31.12
N ARG A 314 -3.12 34.11 29.96
CA ARG A 314 -4.05 35.12 29.44
C ARG A 314 -5.29 35.08 30.31
N THR A 315 -5.30 35.94 31.33
CA THR A 315 -6.52 36.36 32.02
C THR A 315 -7.49 36.92 30.99
N PHE A 316 -8.49 36.12 30.64
CA PHE A 316 -9.63 36.56 29.84
C PHE A 316 -10.61 37.23 30.80
N ASP A 317 -10.32 38.49 31.16
CA ASP A 317 -11.21 39.30 31.99
C ASP A 317 -12.49 39.60 31.21
N GLY A 318 -13.56 38.88 31.56
CA GLY A 318 -14.83 38.91 30.87
C GLY A 318 -15.69 40.10 31.30
N GLU A 319 -15.51 41.25 30.66
CA GLU A 319 -16.43 42.39 30.79
C GLU A 319 -17.58 42.27 29.78
N TYR A 320 -18.58 41.43 30.11
CA TYR A 320 -19.86 41.45 29.41
C TYR A 320 -20.77 42.52 30.04
N ALA A 321 -20.72 43.73 29.48
CA ALA A 321 -21.63 44.80 29.85
C ALA A 321 -23.10 44.37 29.63
N ARG A 322 -23.93 44.55 30.66
CA ARG A 322 -25.40 44.53 30.47
C ARG A 322 -25.79 45.75 29.64
N VAL A 323 -26.72 45.57 28.73
CA VAL A 323 -27.51 46.64 28.13
C VAL A 323 -28.94 46.45 28.62
N ASP A 324 -29.46 47.46 29.31
CA ASP A 324 -30.84 47.55 29.78
C ASP A 324 -31.80 47.98 28.64
#